data_AF-A0A7Y4U8J6-F1
#
_entry.id   AF-A0A7Y4U8J6-F1
#
_cell.length_a   1.000
_cell.length_b   1.000
_cell.length_c   1.000
_cell.angle_alpha   90.00
_cell.angle_beta   90.00
_cell.angle_gamma   90.00
#
_symmetry.space_group_name_H-M   'P 1'
#
loop_
_entity.id
_entity.type
_entity.pdbx_description
1 polymer ?
#
loop_
_entity_poly.entity_id
_entity_poly.type
_entity_poly.pdbx_seq_one_letter_code
_entity_poly.pdbx_strand_id
1 'polypeptide(L)'
;MAEFDDVNSAVAAARKVYAAGYRRINAYSPYPVEELAEAIGFHKNLVPAVVFIGGFMGCLGGFVMIYWMTAIDYPLNVGGRPLLSLPAWIPIMFECTILIAALSAVIGMLAMNRLPQPY
;
A
#
# COMPACT_ATOMS: atom_id res chain seq x y z
N MET A 1 26.60 2.88 -16.40
CA MET A 1 25.71 3.99 -15.98
C MET A 1 25.85 5.08 -17.02
N ALA A 2 24.76 5.69 -17.46
CA ALA A 2 24.77 6.79 -18.43
C ALA A 2 24.02 7.97 -17.79
N GLU A 3 24.56 9.17 -17.96
CA GLU A 3 23.99 10.42 -17.46
C GLU A 3 23.35 11.16 -18.63
N PHE A 4 22.23 11.84 -18.36
CA PHE A 4 21.43 12.54 -19.35
C PHE A 4 21.02 13.91 -18.80
N ASP A 5 21.20 14.96 -19.59
CA ASP A 5 20.85 16.33 -19.18
C ASP A 5 19.33 16.60 -19.25
N ASP A 6 18.62 15.83 -20.08
CA ASP A 6 17.19 16.00 -20.32
C ASP A 6 16.42 14.69 -20.18
N VAL A 7 15.23 14.74 -19.58
CA VAL A 7 14.39 13.57 -19.33
C VAL A 7 13.97 12.88 -20.63
N ASN A 8 13.65 13.62 -21.69
CA ASN A 8 13.23 13.01 -22.95
C ASN A 8 14.37 12.19 -23.56
N SER A 9 15.61 12.64 -23.40
CA SER A 9 16.79 11.90 -23.86
C SER A 9 16.98 10.59 -23.08
N ALA A 10 16.73 10.62 -21.75
CA ALA A 10 16.76 9.43 -20.90
C ALA A 10 15.64 8.44 -21.26
N VAL A 11 14.41 8.91 -21.51
CA VAL A 11 13.27 8.09 -21.94
C VAL A 11 13.54 7.43 -23.30
N ALA A 12 14.04 8.20 -24.27
CA ALA A 12 14.39 7.67 -25.59
C ALA A 12 15.48 6.60 -25.51
N ALA A 13 16.50 6.82 -24.68
CA ALA A 13 17.54 5.83 -24.41
C ALA A 13 16.98 4.57 -23.72
N ALA A 14 16.14 4.72 -22.69
CA ALA A 14 15.51 3.61 -21.99
C ALA A 14 14.67 2.75 -22.95
N ARG A 15 13.87 3.36 -23.84
CA ARG A 15 13.10 2.66 -24.87
C ARG A 15 13.99 1.86 -25.83
N LYS A 16 15.11 2.44 -26.30
CA LYS A 16 16.05 1.74 -27.19
C LYS A 16 16.69 0.53 -26.51
N VAL A 17 17.10 0.68 -25.25
CA VAL A 17 17.71 -0.40 -24.47
C VAL A 17 16.69 -1.51 -24.19
N TYR A 18 15.46 -1.15 -23.83
CA TYR A 18 14.38 -2.11 -23.65
C TYR A 18 14.03 -2.87 -24.94
N ALA A 19 13.96 -2.16 -26.08
CA ALA A 19 13.75 -2.73 -27.41
C ALA A 19 14.89 -3.66 -27.85
N ALA A 20 16.13 -3.39 -27.44
CA ALA A 20 17.29 -4.26 -27.65
C ALA A 20 17.26 -5.54 -26.79
N GLY A 21 16.21 -5.75 -25.99
CA GLY A 21 15.98 -6.99 -25.23
C GLY A 21 16.48 -6.95 -23.79
N TYR A 22 17.08 -5.85 -23.34
CA TYR A 22 17.54 -5.71 -21.96
C TYR A 22 16.34 -5.44 -21.03
N ARG A 23 16.09 -6.37 -20.11
CA ARG A 23 14.98 -6.28 -19.13
C ARG A 23 15.42 -5.97 -17.70
N ARG A 24 16.71 -6.12 -17.40
CA ARG A 24 17.29 -5.74 -16.10
C ARG A 24 17.92 -4.36 -16.20
N ILE A 25 17.08 -3.35 -16.36
CA ILE A 25 17.49 -1.95 -16.42
C ILE A 25 16.79 -1.17 -15.32
N ASN A 26 17.54 -0.27 -14.68
CA ASN A 26 17.02 0.65 -13.67
C ASN A 26 17.22 2.08 -14.21
N ALA A 27 16.21 2.91 -14.04
CA ALA A 27 16.28 4.32 -14.35
C ALA A 27 16.12 5.12 -13.05
N TYR A 28 17.02 6.07 -12.83
CA TYR A 28 17.04 6.91 -11.64
C TYR A 28 16.73 8.35 -12.07
N SER A 29 15.75 8.97 -11.42
CA SER A 29 15.33 10.35 -11.64
C SER A 29 15.06 10.99 -10.28
N PRO A 30 15.40 12.28 -10.09
CA PRO A 30 15.15 12.99 -8.82
C PRO A 30 13.65 13.24 -8.56
N TYR A 31 12.80 13.07 -9.57
CA TYR A 31 11.35 13.18 -9.47
C TYR A 31 10.65 12.07 -10.29
N PRO A 32 9.38 11.75 -9.99
CA PRO A 32 8.65 10.73 -10.74
C PRO A 32 8.44 11.16 -12.19
N VAL A 33 8.84 10.30 -13.13
CA VAL A 33 8.60 10.47 -14.56
C VAL A 33 7.87 9.23 -15.05
N GLU A 34 6.58 9.39 -15.37
CA GLU A 34 5.71 8.27 -15.75
C GLU A 34 6.17 7.59 -17.04
N GLU A 35 6.56 8.38 -18.04
CA GLU A 35 7.08 7.86 -19.32
C GLU A 35 8.35 7.01 -19.15
N LEU A 36 9.18 7.31 -18.15
CA LEU A 36 10.40 6.59 -17.87
C LEU A 36 10.09 5.23 -17.22
N ALA A 37 9.10 5.17 -16.33
CA ALA A 37 8.62 3.93 -15.71
C ALA A 37 8.02 2.99 -16.77
N GLU A 38 7.24 3.54 -17.71
CA GLU A 38 6.71 2.77 -18.84
C GLU A 38 7.84 2.28 -19.76
N ALA A 39 8.81 3.15 -20.07
CA ALA A 39 9.93 2.83 -20.95
C ALA A 39 10.82 1.69 -20.44
N ILE A 40 10.97 1.55 -19.12
CA ILE A 40 11.71 0.41 -18.51
C ILE A 40 10.84 -0.84 -18.33
N GLY A 41 9.55 -0.77 -18.65
CA GLY A 41 8.62 -1.90 -18.55
C GLY A 41 8.00 -2.10 -17.18
N PHE A 42 7.96 -1.10 -16.31
CA PHE A 42 7.33 -1.22 -14.99
C PHE A 42 5.80 -1.18 -15.09
N HIS A 43 5.16 -2.35 -15.17
CA HIS A 43 3.70 -2.46 -15.40
C HIS A 43 2.91 -3.02 -14.21
N LYS A 44 3.56 -3.63 -13.22
CA LYS A 44 2.86 -4.36 -12.15
C LYS A 44 3.31 -3.86 -10.78
N ASN A 45 2.35 -3.31 -10.03
CA ASN A 45 2.52 -2.95 -8.64
C ASN A 45 1.61 -3.83 -7.77
N LEU A 46 2.19 -4.58 -6.81
CA LEU A 46 1.43 -5.41 -5.88
C LEU A 46 1.09 -4.67 -4.57
N VAL A 47 1.59 -3.45 -4.37
CA VAL A 47 1.27 -2.60 -3.19
C VAL A 47 -0.24 -2.45 -3.00
N PRO A 48 -1.05 -2.11 -4.04
CA PRO A 48 -2.48 -1.96 -3.85
C PRO A 48 -3.18 -3.23 -3.34
N ALA A 49 -2.74 -4.41 -3.78
CA ALA A 49 -3.30 -5.68 -3.33
C ALA A 49 -2.97 -5.95 -1.85
N VAL A 50 -1.73 -5.68 -1.43
CA VAL A 50 -1.32 -5.80 -0.02
C VAL A 50 -2.10 -4.83 0.88
N VAL A 51 -2.28 -3.59 0.43
CA VAL A 51 -3.08 -2.57 1.14
C VAL A 51 -4.53 -3.00 1.29
N PHE A 52 -5.13 -3.54 0.22
CA PHE A 52 -6.50 -4.03 0.25
C PHE A 52 -6.68 -5.16 1.27
N ILE A 53 -5.80 -6.16 1.25
CA ILE A 53 -5.83 -7.28 2.20
C ILE A 53 -5.62 -6.76 3.63
N GLY A 54 -4.67 -5.85 3.84
CA GLY A 54 -4.42 -5.22 5.13
C GLY A 54 -5.64 -4.47 5.66
N GLY A 55 -6.25 -3.60 4.84
CA GLY A 55 -7.47 -2.88 5.20
C GLY A 55 -8.63 -3.81 5.52
N PHE A 56 -8.84 -4.86 4.72
CA PHE A 56 -9.88 -5.86 4.98
C PHE A 56 -9.67 -6.58 6.32
N MET A 57 -8.43 -6.99 6.63
CA MET A 57 -8.09 -7.56 7.93
C MET A 57 -8.26 -6.56 9.07
N GLY A 58 -7.97 -5.27 8.86
CA GLY A 58 -8.20 -4.21 9.84
C GLY A 58 -9.69 -3.98 10.14
N CYS A 59 -10.54 -3.99 9.12
CA CYS A 59 -11.99 -3.89 9.27
C CYS A 59 -12.55 -5.10 10.03
N LEU A 60 -12.19 -6.30 9.61
CA LEU A 60 -12.64 -7.54 10.25
C LEU A 60 -12.11 -7.65 11.70
N GLY A 61 -10.85 -7.30 11.91
CA GLY A 61 -10.22 -7.27 13.24
C GLY A 61 -10.89 -6.27 14.17
N GLY A 62 -11.20 -5.05 13.68
CA GLY A 62 -11.94 -4.05 14.44
C GLY A 62 -13.35 -4.52 14.82
N PHE A 63 -14.06 -5.14 13.88
CA PHE A 63 -15.39 -5.71 14.16
C PHE A 63 -15.33 -6.82 15.21
N VAL A 64 -14.44 -7.80 15.02
CA VAL A 64 -14.28 -8.95 15.94
C VAL A 64 -13.86 -8.47 17.32
N MET A 65 -12.94 -7.51 17.41
CA MET A 65 -12.47 -6.94 18.67
C MET A 65 -13.63 -6.30 19.45
N ILE A 66 -14.40 -5.41 18.81
CA ILE A 66 -15.52 -4.74 19.48
C ILE A 66 -16.58 -5.76 19.88
N TYR A 67 -16.98 -6.64 18.96
CA TYR A 67 -17.99 -7.66 19.22
C TYR A 67 -17.60 -8.56 20.39
N TRP A 68 -16.34 -9.01 20.43
CA TRP A 68 -15.85 -9.84 21.52
C TRP A 68 -15.90 -9.10 22.86
N MET A 69 -15.43 -7.86 22.93
CA MET A 69 -15.44 -7.06 24.16
C MET A 69 -16.86 -6.75 24.65
N THR A 70 -17.77 -6.34 23.77
CA THR A 70 -19.09 -5.82 24.17
C THR A 70 -20.17 -6.90 24.29
N ALA A 71 -20.03 -8.03 23.59
CA ALA A 71 -21.07 -9.07 23.57
C ALA A 71 -20.67 -10.36 24.29
N ILE A 72 -19.37 -10.66 24.41
CA ILE A 72 -18.89 -11.93 24.96
C ILE A 72 -18.16 -11.73 26.28
N ASP A 73 -17.09 -10.92 26.29
CA ASP A 73 -16.19 -10.79 27.43
C ASP A 73 -16.83 -10.03 28.59
N TYR A 74 -17.33 -8.83 28.33
CA TYR A 74 -17.95 -8.00 29.37
C TYR A 74 -19.16 -7.19 28.85
N PRO A 75 -20.34 -7.84 28.75
CA PRO A 75 -21.55 -7.17 28.28
C PRO A 75 -22.03 -6.13 29.30
N LEU A 76 -21.77 -4.86 29.01
CA LEU A 76 -22.17 -3.72 29.84
C LEU A 76 -23.38 -2.99 29.24
N ASN A 77 -24.40 -2.78 30.05
CA ASN A 77 -25.53 -1.93 29.67
C ASN A 77 -25.16 -0.44 29.83
N VAL A 78 -24.70 0.19 28.75
CA VAL A 78 -24.37 1.62 28.70
C VAL A 78 -25.52 2.40 28.06
N GLY A 79 -26.28 3.13 28.87
CA GLY A 79 -27.34 4.02 28.38
C GLY A 79 -28.52 3.31 27.71
N GLY A 80 -28.79 2.04 28.05
CA GLY A 80 -29.91 1.27 27.50
C GLY A 80 -29.74 0.84 26.04
N ARG A 81 -28.55 1.02 25.46
CA ARG A 81 -28.27 0.69 24.05
C ARG A 81 -28.12 -0.81 23.85
N PRO A 82 -28.50 -1.34 22.67
CA PRO A 82 -28.29 -2.74 22.37
C PRO A 82 -26.78 -3.07 22.36
N LEU A 83 -26.43 -4.26 22.85
CA LEU A 83 -25.05 -4.77 22.87
C LEU A 83 -24.42 -4.83 21.47
N LEU A 84 -25.25 -4.84 20.42
CA LEU A 84 -24.83 -4.75 19.03
C LEU A 84 -25.27 -3.39 18.45
N SER A 85 -24.47 -2.36 18.70
CA SER A 85 -24.72 -0.97 18.27
C SER A 85 -23.86 -0.59 17.07
N LEU A 86 -24.14 -1.19 15.91
CA LEU A 86 -23.38 -0.96 14.67
C LEU A 86 -23.08 0.52 14.36
N PRO A 87 -24.03 1.48 14.46
CA PRO A 87 -23.75 2.87 14.14
C PRO A 87 -22.63 3.48 15.01
N ALA A 88 -22.49 3.04 16.26
CA ALA A 88 -21.45 3.51 17.16
C ALA A 88 -20.09 2.86 16.88
N TRP A 89 -20.07 1.70 16.21
CA TRP A 89 -18.86 0.93 15.92
C TRP A 89 -18.20 1.34 14.60
N ILE A 90 -18.97 1.89 13.66
CA ILE A 90 -18.47 2.32 12.34
C ILE A 90 -17.22 3.21 12.45
N PRO A 91 -17.16 4.27 13.29
CA PRO A 91 -15.96 5.10 13.39
C PRO A 91 -14.73 4.29 13.82
N ILE A 92 -14.89 3.39 14.79
CA ILE A 92 -13.78 2.58 15.30
C ILE A 92 -13.30 1.58 14.24
N MET A 93 -14.23 0.89 13.58
CA MET A 93 -13.91 -0.03 12.48
C MET A 93 -13.20 0.69 11.33
N PHE A 94 -13.64 1.91 11.01
CA PHE A 94 -13.03 2.76 9.99
C PHE A 94 -11.59 3.13 10.34
N GLU A 95 -11.33 3.60 11.57
CA GLU A 95 -9.97 3.92 12.02
C GLU A 95 -9.07 2.67 12.02
N CYS A 96 -9.54 1.52 12.49
CA CYS A 96 -8.80 0.26 12.43
C CYS A 96 -8.47 -0.14 10.98
N THR A 97 -9.43 0.04 10.06
CA THR A 97 -9.23 -0.22 8.63
C THR A 97 -8.12 0.65 8.06
N ILE A 98 -8.18 1.97 8.28
CA ILE A 98 -7.20 2.92 7.74
C ILE A 98 -5.83 2.68 8.36
N LEU A 99 -5.74 2.46 9.68
CA LEU A 99 -4.48 2.20 10.37
C LEU A 99 -3.75 0.99 9.77
N ILE A 100 -4.43 -0.15 9.66
CA ILE A 100 -3.81 -1.37 9.13
C ILE A 100 -3.54 -1.27 7.63
N ALA A 101 -4.41 -0.60 6.86
CA ALA A 101 -4.18 -0.33 5.44
C ALA A 101 -2.92 0.53 5.24
N ALA A 102 -2.76 1.61 6.02
CA ALA A 102 -1.61 2.51 5.92
C ALA A 102 -0.29 1.81 6.33
N LEU A 103 -0.29 1.03 7.40
CA LEU A 103 0.87 0.22 7.79
C LEU A 103 1.24 -0.79 6.71
N SER A 104 0.24 -1.46 6.14
CA SER A 104 0.44 -2.41 5.04
C SER A 104 0.96 -1.72 3.77
N ALA A 105 0.57 -0.47 3.51
CA ALA A 105 1.08 0.33 2.39
C ALA A 105 2.57 0.62 2.55
N VAL A 106 2.97 1.11 3.73
CA VAL A 106 4.36 1.45 4.03
C VAL A 106 5.23 0.20 4.00
N ILE A 107 4.85 -0.84 4.73
CA ILE A 107 5.62 -2.09 4.81
C ILE A 107 5.65 -2.77 3.43
N GLY A 108 4.52 -2.81 2.73
CA GLY A 108 4.43 -3.39 1.39
C GLY A 108 5.33 -2.68 0.38
N MET A 109 5.33 -1.34 0.38
CA MET A 109 6.19 -0.53 -0.48
C MET A 109 7.68 -0.78 -0.19
N LEU A 110 8.08 -0.75 1.08
CA LEU A 110 9.47 -1.00 1.48
C LEU A 110 9.92 -2.41 1.06
N ALA A 111 9.12 -3.43 1.38
CA ALA A 111 9.46 -4.82 1.08
C ALA A 111 9.57 -5.08 -0.43
N MET A 112 8.64 -4.53 -1.24
CA MET A 112 8.66 -4.71 -2.70
C MET A 112 9.81 -3.96 -3.38
N ASN A 113 10.18 -2.80 -2.86
CA ASN A 113 11.35 -2.05 -3.31
C ASN A 113 12.66 -2.61 -2.72
N ARG A 114 12.59 -3.67 -1.91
CA ARG A 114 13.71 -4.31 -1.21
C ARG A 114 14.49 -3.34 -0.32
N LEU A 115 13.80 -2.38 0.28
CA LEU A 115 14.35 -1.44 1.25
C LEU A 115 14.24 -2.03 2.67
N PRO A 116 15.15 -1.70 3.60
CA PRO A 116 16.29 -0.77 3.45
C PRO A 116 17.51 -1.44 2.79
N GLN A 117 18.16 -0.74 1.86
CA GLN A 117 19.46 -1.11 1.26
C GLN A 117 20.53 -0.12 1.75
N PRO A 118 21.05 -0.28 2.97
CA PRO A 118 22.08 0.62 3.49
C PRO A 118 23.45 0.43 2.81
N TYR A 119 23.63 -0.65 2.04
CA TYR A 119 24.84 -0.99 1.28
C TYR A 119 24.51 -1.49 -0.13
#